data_AF-A0A2Z6EZV0-F1
#
_entry.id   AF-A0A2Z6EZV0-F1
#
_cell.length_a   1.000
_cell.length_b   1.000
_cell.length_c   1.000
_cell.angle_alpha   90.00
_cell.angle_beta   90.00
_cell.angle_gamma   90.00
#
_symmetry.space_group_name_H-M   'P 1'
#
loop_
_entity.id
_entity.type
_entity.pdbx_description
1 polymer ?
#
loop_
_entity_poly.entity_id
_entity_poly.type
_entity_poly.pdbx_seq_one_letter_code
_entity_poly.pdbx_strand_id
1 'polypeptide(L)' 'MATPYEKLKSLANAEQYLKPGVTFKQLDEIAYAICDNEAARQLNEGSSQKTEKIVR' A
#
# COMPACT_ATOMS: atom_id res chain seq x y z
N MET A 1 -1.84 -1.78 10.94
CA MET A 1 -1.46 -0.38 11.22
C MET A 1 -2.10 0.48 10.14
N ALA A 2 -2.69 1.63 10.48
CA ALA A 2 -3.20 2.54 9.45
C ALA A 2 -2.03 3.20 8.73
N THR A 3 -2.05 3.20 7.39
CA THR A 3 -1.03 3.89 6.61
C THR A 3 -1.20 5.41 6.76
N PRO A 4 -0.14 6.20 6.56
CA PRO A 4 -0.25 7.65 6.55
C PRO A 4 -1.29 8.19 5.54
N TYR A 5 -1.49 7.47 4.43
CA TYR A 5 -2.53 7.76 3.43
C TYR A 5 -3.95 7.58 3.98
N GLU A 6 -4.22 6.46 4.66
CA GLU A 6 -5.52 6.17 5.28
C GLU A 6 -5.87 7.24 6.35
N LYS A 7 -4.87 7.66 7.12
CA LYS A 7 -5.03 8.76 8.08
C LYS A 7 -5.36 10.09 7.41
N LEU A 8 -4.71 10.41 6.30
CA LEU A 8 -4.99 11.62 5.52
C LEU A 8 -6.42 11.58 4.96
N LYS A 9 -6.83 10.44 4.40
CA LYS A 9 -8.18 10.23 3.83
C LYS A 9 -9.29 10.30 4.89
N SER A 10 -8.98 9.95 6.14
CA SER A 10 -9.93 10.03 7.26
C SER A 10 -10.19 11.46 7.76
N LEU A 11 -9.42 12.47 7.32
CA LEU A 11 -9.65 13.86 7.70
C LEU A 11 -10.83 14.47 6.93
N ALA A 12 -11.64 15.28 7.61
CA ALA A 12 -12.65 16.10 6.94
C ALA A 12 -11.94 17.12 6.03
N ASN A 13 -12.42 17.26 4.79
CA ASN A 13 -11.83 18.14 3.78
C ASN A 13 -10.37 17.78 3.44
N ALA A 14 -10.00 16.50 3.48
CA ALA A 14 -8.65 16.06 3.12
C ALA A 14 -8.22 16.47 1.69
N GLU A 15 -9.19 16.70 0.81
CA GLU A 15 -9.01 17.19 -0.56
C GLU A 15 -8.27 18.54 -0.62
N GLN A 16 -8.38 19.38 0.41
CA GLN A 16 -7.70 20.68 0.46
C GLN A 16 -6.17 20.54 0.56
N TYR A 17 -5.70 19.40 1.07
CA TYR A 17 -4.27 19.09 1.20
C TYR A 17 -3.71 18.43 -0.05
N LEU A 18 -4.56 18.09 -1.02
CA LEU A 18 -4.13 17.55 -2.31
C LEU A 18 -3.60 18.67 -3.19
N LYS A 19 -2.61 18.32 -4.01
CA LYS A 19 -2.14 19.22 -5.07
C LYS A 19 -3.27 19.42 -6.10
N PRO A 20 -3.38 20.60 -6.72
CA PRO A 20 -4.35 20.83 -7.79
C PRO A 20 -4.14 19.81 -8.91
N GLY A 21 -5.22 19.12 -9.30
CA GLY A 21 -5.19 18.04 -10.30
C GLY A 21 -4.92 16.63 -9.75
N VAL A 22 -4.63 16.49 -8.46
CA VAL A 22 -4.49 15.19 -7.78
C VAL A 22 -5.81 14.83 -7.11
N THR A 23 -6.25 13.59 -7.32
CA THR A 23 -7.48 13.04 -6.73
C THR A 23 -7.14 11.86 -5.84
N PHE A 24 -7.94 11.62 -4.78
CA PHE A 24 -7.81 10.43 -3.95
C PHE A 24 -7.80 9.12 -4.74
N LYS A 25 -8.53 9.04 -5.86
CA LYS A 25 -8.53 7.85 -6.74
C LYS A 25 -7.12 7.44 -7.22
N GLN A 26 -6.32 8.41 -7.66
CA GLN A 26 -4.95 8.17 -8.12
C GLN A 26 -4.04 7.72 -6.96
N LEU A 27 -4.27 8.29 -5.77
CA LEU A 27 -3.53 7.89 -4.57
C LEU A 27 -3.95 6.50 -4.08
N ASP A 28 -5.21 6.13 -4.23
CA ASP A 28 -5.75 4.81 -3.92
C ASP A 28 -5.11 3.74 -4.81
N GLU A 29 -4.99 3.99 -6.11
CA GLU A 29 -4.33 3.09 -7.07
C GLU A 29 -2.85 2.84 -6.69
N ILE A 30 -2.14 3.90 -6.29
CA ILE A 30 -0.75 3.79 -5.83
C ILE A 30 -0.68 3.05 -4.50
N ALA A 31 -1.55 3.36 -3.54
CA ALA A 31 -1.60 2.70 -2.25
C ALA A 31 -1.92 1.21 -2.38
N TYR A 32 -2.82 0.85 -3.29
CA TYR A 32 -3.17 -0.53 -3.59
C TYR A 32 -2.00 -1.27 -4.25
N ALA A 33 -1.33 -0.66 -5.23
CA ALA A 33 -0.16 -1.24 -5.88
C ALA A 33 1.04 -1.44 -4.93
N ILE A 34 1.25 -0.51 -3.99
CA ILE A 34 2.26 -0.66 -2.94
C ILE A 34 1.85 -1.77 -1.97
N CYS A 35 0.57 -1.82 -1.56
CA CYS A 35 0.05 -2.84 -0.67
C CYS A 35 0.17 -4.25 -1.27
N ASP A 36 -0.13 -4.44 -2.56
CA ASP A 36 0.07 -5.74 -3.23
C ASP A 36 1.53 -6.17 -3.25
N ASN A 37 2.45 -5.26 -3.55
CA ASN A 37 3.88 -5.57 -3.56
C ASN A 37 4.45 -5.78 -2.14
N GLU A 38 3.98 -4.99 -1.17
CA GLU A 38 4.38 -5.09 0.24
C GLU A 38 3.72 -6.30 0.93
N ALA A 39 2.50 -6.68 0.56
CA ALA A 39 1.86 -7.92 0.97
C ALA A 39 2.54 -9.11 0.31
N ALA A 40 2.92 -9.04 -0.96
CA ALA A 40 3.75 -10.05 -1.60
C ALA A 40 5.11 -10.19 -0.90
N ARG A 41 5.71 -9.07 -0.47
CA ARG A 41 6.96 -9.05 0.31
C ARG A 41 6.77 -9.62 1.72
N GLN A 42 5.71 -9.24 2.43
CA GLN A 42 5.38 -9.77 3.76
C GLN A 42 4.96 -11.24 3.72
N LEU A 43 4.34 -11.71 2.64
CA LEU A 43 4.11 -13.14 2.40
C LEU A 43 5.42 -13.87 2.12
N ASN A 44 6.42 -13.22 1.52
CA ASN A 44 7.77 -13.78 1.39
C ASN A 44 8.54 -13.77 2.72
N GLU A 45 8.37 -12.75 3.56
CA GLU A 45 9.04 -12.63 4.87
C GLU A 45 8.37 -13.53 5.94
N GLY A 46 7.04 -13.64 5.92
CA GLY A 46 6.23 -14.55 6.75
C GLY A 46 6.23 -16.00 6.25
N SER A 47 6.75 -16.25 5.05
CA SER A 47 7.02 -17.60 4.52
C SER A 47 8.50 -17.92 4.49
N SER A 48 9.26 -17.48 5.49
CA SER A 48 10.54 -18.12 5.87
C SER A 48 10.36 -19.57 6.40
N GLN A 49 9.28 -20.23 6.00
CA GLN A 49 9.00 -21.66 6.16
C GLN A 49 8.32 -22.21 4.87
N LYS A 50 8.85 -21.93 3.68
CA LYS A 50 8.87 -22.84 2.49
C LYS A 50 9.08 -22.05 1.19
N THR A 51 10.33 -21.75 0.88
CA THR A 51 10.78 -21.65 -0.53
C THR A 51 12.11 -22.37 -0.76
N GLU A 52 12.55 -23.22 0.17
CA GLU A 52 13.68 -24.14 -0.04
C GLU A 52 13.19 -25.46 -0.69
N LYS A 53 12.48 -25.39 -1.82
CA LYS A 53 12.32 -26.48 -2.79
C LYS A 53 11.72 -25.86 -4.04
N ILE A 54 12.55 -25.27 -4.90
CA ILE A 54 12.43 -25.14 -6.37
C ILE A 54 13.54 -24.16 -6.75
N VAL A 55 14.76 -24.67 -6.78
CA VAL A 55 15.82 -24.37 -7.76
C VAL A 55 16.97 -25.29 -7.36
N ARG A 56 16.98 -26.44 -8.04
CA ARG A 56 18.06 -27.42 -8.21
C ARG A 56 18.63 -28.10 -6.96
#